data_AF-A0A9W9WAR5-F1
#
_entry.id   AF-A0A9W9WAR5-F1
#
_cell.length_a   1.000
_cell.length_b   1.000
_cell.length_c   1.000
_cell.angle_alpha   90.00
_cell.angle_beta   90.00
_cell.angle_gamma   90.00
#
_symmetry.space_group_name_H-M   'P 1'
#
loop_
_entity.id
_entity.type
_entity.pdbx_description
1 polymer ?
#
loop_
_entity_poly.entity_id
_entity_poly.type
_entity_poly.pdbx_seq_one_letter_code
_entity_poly.pdbx_strand_id
1 'polypeptide(L)'
;MTTMTRIDRGIIENKDAATADRRFSIGIEFETHIFKFTSPDCPKDTVNNSKKNILAGRKQEVDEGKVPLWMLTADTGAGERTIQAEYIMDGQQIKVGSGEAETVAKEIVKDITDWQPWKKRTEKDRVKIEVEDTPCDFYIDAPGPKDDVTKISWQPQITVPMPLEALYVLMKERATYEIVPEENYYYSIIGDNIRTPFGTQALMTKYHFTNMPNGIDPVSLTDDTLAFLSLVLTYANTIAKNPLKRDESVKLRSVFMPRTDFHTLYTQVKSQLPGDLWNIINTLSCDTPIDPKDKQATKVNVNKKFVDQKLCRVEKQNGKPTFVPRTTLGDATFGSTTIKDWIKTLDKEDLLTKFDKDIEGMEKVLGTSRDAPLFELRDLKYRATPNIASFVKDADAKLTQLHQKYRQAPMSGN
;
A
#
# COMPACT_ATOMS: atom_id res chain seq x y z
N MET A 1 -9.25 -13.09 40.77
CA MET A 1 -9.24 -13.42 39.33
C MET A 1 -9.97 -12.30 38.62
N THR A 2 -9.22 -11.32 38.14
CA THR A 2 -9.75 -10.16 37.44
C THR A 2 -9.92 -10.55 35.98
N THR A 3 -11.16 -10.57 35.50
CA THR A 3 -11.52 -10.77 34.11
C THR A 3 -10.88 -9.65 33.28
N MET A 4 -9.80 -9.95 32.55
CA MET A 4 -9.30 -9.09 31.47
C MET A 4 -10.39 -9.00 30.41
N THR A 5 -11.13 -7.90 30.46
CA THR A 5 -12.19 -7.56 29.52
C THR A 5 -11.61 -7.36 28.13
N ARG A 6 -12.15 -8.11 27.16
CA ARG A 6 -12.46 -7.92 25.72
C ARG A 6 -12.16 -6.59 24.98
N ILE A 7 -11.51 -5.60 25.60
CA ILE A 7 -11.18 -4.27 25.09
C ILE A 7 -10.00 -4.35 24.10
N ASP A 8 -9.05 -5.28 24.29
CA ASP A 8 -7.81 -5.29 23.51
C ASP A 8 -7.97 -5.75 22.05
N ARG A 9 -8.93 -6.63 21.71
CA ARG A 9 -9.12 -7.05 20.30
C ARG A 9 -9.62 -5.93 19.38
N GLY A 10 -10.45 -5.02 19.90
CA GLY A 10 -10.95 -3.88 19.12
C GLY A 10 -9.88 -2.81 18.86
N ILE A 11 -8.80 -2.79 19.65
CA ILE A 11 -7.72 -1.80 19.55
C ILE A 11 -6.81 -2.08 18.34
N ILE A 12 -6.64 -3.33 17.90
CA ILE A 12 -5.66 -3.69 16.86
C ILE A 12 -6.31 -3.88 15.47
N GLU A 13 -7.59 -4.26 15.40
CA GLU A 13 -8.30 -4.40 14.11
C GLU A 13 -8.58 -3.07 13.41
N ASN A 14 -8.69 -1.95 14.14
CA ASN A 14 -9.06 -0.62 13.61
C ASN A 14 -7.90 0.34 13.32
N LYS A 15 -6.63 -0.10 13.46
CA LYS A 15 -5.49 0.83 13.35
C LYS A 15 -5.25 1.40 11.95
N ASP A 16 -5.76 0.70 10.94
CA ASP A 16 -5.63 1.08 9.53
C ASP A 16 -6.88 1.78 8.97
N ALA A 17 -7.88 2.05 9.81
CA ALA A 17 -9.10 2.75 9.42
C ALA A 17 -8.93 4.28 9.50
N ALA A 18 -9.90 5.04 9.01
CA ALA A 18 -9.90 6.48 9.27
C ALA A 18 -10.07 6.77 10.77
N THR A 19 -9.33 7.75 11.25
CA THR A 19 -9.44 8.26 12.62
C THR A 19 -10.84 8.75 12.94
N ALA A 20 -11.30 8.50 14.17
CA ALA A 20 -12.59 9.00 14.65
C ALA A 20 -12.72 10.52 14.57
N ASP A 21 -11.61 11.25 14.74
CA ASP A 21 -11.54 12.70 14.61
C ASP A 21 -11.32 13.19 13.16
N ARG A 22 -11.10 12.24 12.24
CA ARG A 22 -10.78 12.45 10.81
C ARG A 22 -9.60 13.41 10.62
N ARG A 23 -8.70 13.52 11.59
CA ARG A 23 -7.52 14.39 11.49
C ARG A 23 -6.38 13.61 10.85
N PHE A 24 -5.68 14.32 9.95
CA PHE A 24 -4.50 13.83 9.23
C PHE A 24 -3.55 13.00 10.09
N SER A 25 -3.54 11.70 9.84
CA SER A 25 -2.77 10.72 10.60
C SER A 25 -1.73 9.96 9.79
N ILE A 26 -0.85 9.24 10.49
CA ILE A 26 0.14 8.34 9.90
C ILE A 26 0.29 7.09 10.75
N GLY A 27 -0.15 5.96 10.19
CA GLY A 27 0.19 4.62 10.67
C GLY A 27 1.40 4.08 9.90
N ILE A 28 2.28 3.36 10.57
CA ILE A 28 3.42 2.71 9.91
C ILE A 28 3.59 1.30 10.46
N GLU A 29 3.58 0.33 9.58
CA GLU A 29 3.93 -1.05 9.88
C GLU A 29 5.36 -1.32 9.42
N PHE A 30 6.17 -1.98 10.24
CA PHE A 30 7.49 -2.46 9.88
C PHE A 30 7.44 -3.98 9.93
N GLU A 31 7.33 -4.60 8.76
CA GLU A 31 7.35 -6.05 8.61
C GLU A 31 8.79 -6.55 8.45
N THR A 32 9.07 -7.76 8.89
CA THR A 32 10.34 -8.40 8.54
C THR A 32 10.19 -9.90 8.39
N HIS A 33 10.78 -10.43 7.32
CA HIS A 33 10.86 -11.87 7.12
C HIS A 33 11.98 -12.52 7.94
N ILE A 34 12.82 -11.73 8.61
CA ILE A 34 13.98 -12.21 9.37
C ILE A 34 13.56 -12.77 10.72
N PHE A 35 12.58 -12.15 11.40
CA PHE A 35 12.02 -12.72 12.61
C PHE A 35 11.03 -13.80 12.26
N LYS A 36 11.36 -15.05 12.58
CA LYS A 36 10.47 -16.20 12.34
C LYS A 36 10.29 -16.97 13.62
N PHE A 37 9.05 -17.24 13.95
CA PHE A 37 8.67 -18.07 15.08
C PHE A 37 7.77 -19.20 14.60
N THR A 38 8.04 -20.43 15.02
CA THR A 38 7.17 -21.56 14.68
C THR A 38 6.56 -22.18 15.92
N SER A 39 5.36 -22.72 15.72
CA SER A 39 4.65 -23.50 16.73
C SER A 39 4.21 -24.84 16.12
N PRO A 40 5.09 -25.86 16.14
CA PRO A 40 4.87 -27.11 15.39
C PRO A 40 3.60 -27.85 15.85
N ASP A 41 3.26 -27.75 17.13
CA ASP A 41 2.12 -28.46 17.72
C ASP A 41 0.81 -27.65 17.69
N CYS A 42 0.87 -26.38 17.26
CA CYS A 42 -0.31 -25.52 17.22
C CYS A 42 -1.13 -25.77 15.95
N PRO A 43 -2.48 -25.89 16.06
CA PRO A 43 -3.35 -25.95 14.90
C PRO A 43 -3.19 -24.72 14.00
N LYS A 44 -3.25 -24.91 12.68
CA LYS A 44 -3.08 -23.84 11.68
C LYS A 44 -4.02 -22.66 11.93
N ASP A 45 -5.30 -22.93 12.19
CA ASP A 45 -6.28 -21.87 12.42
C ASP A 45 -5.99 -21.09 13.70
N THR A 46 -5.46 -21.75 14.73
CA THR A 46 -5.03 -21.08 15.97
C THR A 46 -3.83 -20.17 15.73
N VAL A 47 -2.87 -20.57 14.89
CA VAL A 47 -1.76 -19.70 14.47
C VAL A 47 -2.28 -18.52 13.63
N ASN A 48 -3.18 -18.76 12.68
CA ASN A 48 -3.77 -17.67 11.90
C ASN A 48 -4.53 -16.66 12.77
N ASN A 49 -5.20 -17.15 13.83
CA ASN A 49 -5.91 -16.31 14.80
C ASN A 49 -4.98 -15.55 15.74
N SER A 50 -3.67 -15.82 15.76
CA SER A 50 -2.72 -15.02 16.52
C SER A 50 -2.26 -13.78 15.75
N LYS A 51 -2.67 -13.58 14.49
CA LYS A 51 -2.34 -12.37 13.73
C LYS A 51 -2.75 -11.13 14.52
N LYS A 52 -1.89 -10.11 14.53
CA LYS A 52 -2.04 -8.85 15.28
C LYS A 52 -1.99 -8.98 16.81
N ASN A 53 -1.85 -10.18 17.39
CA ASN A 53 -1.63 -10.32 18.84
C ASN A 53 -0.21 -9.86 19.22
N ILE A 54 -0.07 -9.28 20.41
CA ILE A 54 1.19 -8.73 20.90
C ILE A 54 2.20 -9.86 21.18
N LEU A 55 3.44 -9.66 20.72
CA LEU A 55 4.57 -10.55 20.96
C LEU A 55 5.31 -10.16 22.23
N ALA A 56 5.53 -11.11 23.13
CA ALA A 56 6.30 -10.97 24.37
C ALA A 56 5.97 -9.72 25.21
N GLY A 57 4.69 -9.31 25.23
CA GLY A 57 4.20 -8.11 25.91
C GLY A 57 4.81 -6.79 25.39
N ARG A 58 5.42 -6.79 24.20
CA ARG A 58 6.19 -5.65 23.69
C ARG A 58 5.28 -4.61 23.06
N LYS A 59 5.01 -3.58 23.84
CA LYS A 59 4.26 -2.38 23.45
C LYS A 59 4.78 -1.19 24.22
N GLN A 60 4.43 0.01 23.78
CA GLN A 60 4.75 1.22 24.52
C GLN A 60 4.17 1.15 25.94
N GLU A 61 5.00 1.43 26.95
CA GLU A 61 4.54 1.63 28.31
C GLU A 61 3.78 2.96 28.39
N VAL A 62 2.53 2.90 28.86
CA VAL A 62 1.66 4.07 28.98
C VAL A 62 0.90 4.03 30.30
N ASP A 63 0.54 5.21 30.82
CA ASP A 63 -0.28 5.32 32.02
C ASP A 63 -1.65 4.65 31.83
N GLU A 64 -2.28 4.25 32.94
CA GLU A 64 -3.63 3.66 32.93
C GLU A 64 -4.62 4.56 32.16
N GLY A 65 -5.35 3.95 31.22
CA GLY A 65 -6.33 4.65 30.37
C GLY A 65 -5.75 5.27 29.09
N LYS A 66 -4.44 5.22 28.86
CA LYS A 66 -3.82 5.60 27.57
C LYS A 66 -3.67 4.39 26.65
N VAL A 67 -3.61 4.65 25.34
CA VAL A 67 -3.40 3.63 24.30
C VAL A 67 -1.92 3.67 23.86
N PRO A 68 -1.23 2.53 23.76
CA PRO A 68 0.14 2.47 23.23
C PRO A 68 0.22 2.98 21.79
N LEU A 69 1.19 3.86 21.52
CA LEU A 69 1.46 4.38 20.18
C LEU A 69 2.20 3.37 19.28
N TRP A 70 2.82 2.34 19.86
CA TRP A 70 3.41 1.25 19.12
C TRP A 70 3.29 -0.10 19.83
N MET A 71 3.38 -1.17 19.05
CA MET A 71 3.37 -2.56 19.51
C MET A 71 4.13 -3.46 18.54
N LEU A 72 4.78 -4.49 19.07
CA LEU A 72 5.28 -5.60 18.28
C LEU A 72 4.22 -6.70 18.26
N THR A 73 3.81 -7.12 17.07
CA THR A 73 2.73 -8.09 16.89
C THR A 73 3.13 -9.24 15.98
N ALA A 74 2.34 -10.32 16.03
CA ALA A 74 2.49 -11.47 15.16
C ALA A 74 1.84 -11.21 13.79
N ASP A 75 2.60 -11.43 12.71
CA ASP A 75 2.03 -11.56 11.36
C ASP A 75 2.07 -13.02 10.89
N THR A 76 1.06 -13.46 10.15
CA THR A 76 0.86 -14.87 9.78
C THR A 76 1.15 -15.15 8.30
N GLY A 77 1.81 -14.22 7.59
CA GLY A 77 2.18 -14.38 6.17
C GLY A 77 3.32 -15.38 5.88
N ALA A 78 3.95 -15.92 6.92
CA ALA A 78 5.23 -16.62 6.83
C ALA A 78 5.18 -18.11 6.44
N GLY A 79 3.99 -18.70 6.39
CA GLY A 79 3.79 -20.11 6.10
C GLY A 79 2.95 -20.83 7.15
N GLU A 80 2.76 -22.13 6.97
CA GLU A 80 1.97 -22.93 7.92
C GLU A 80 2.64 -22.95 9.30
N ARG A 81 1.87 -22.68 10.35
CA ARG A 81 2.32 -22.68 11.75
C ARG A 81 3.52 -21.77 12.05
N THR A 82 3.72 -20.75 11.21
CA THR A 82 4.81 -19.80 11.32
C THR A 82 4.24 -18.40 11.43
N ILE A 83 4.78 -17.62 12.34
CA ILE A 83 4.53 -16.19 12.44
C ILE A 83 5.82 -15.40 12.24
N GLN A 84 5.67 -14.19 11.76
CA GLN A 84 6.69 -13.15 11.67
C GLN A 84 6.42 -12.06 12.70
N ALA A 85 7.43 -11.24 12.97
CA ALA A 85 7.28 -10.06 13.81
C ALA A 85 6.99 -8.83 12.96
N GLU A 86 6.12 -7.97 13.46
CA GLU A 86 5.79 -6.69 12.84
C GLU A 86 5.66 -5.62 13.93
N TYR A 87 6.39 -4.51 13.79
CA TYR A 87 6.10 -3.34 14.61
C TYR A 87 5.00 -2.51 13.96
N ILE A 88 3.96 -2.18 14.72
CA ILE A 88 2.85 -1.32 14.26
C ILE A 88 2.89 -0.01 15.04
N MET A 89 3.00 1.10 14.33
CA MET A 89 2.77 2.46 14.84
C MET A 89 1.30 2.84 14.62
N ASP A 90 0.63 3.28 15.70
CA ASP A 90 -0.81 3.50 15.71
C ASP A 90 -1.22 4.82 15.02
N GLY A 91 -1.66 4.72 13.77
CA GLY A 91 -2.18 5.85 13.00
C GLY A 91 -3.43 6.49 13.61
N GLN A 92 -4.17 5.81 14.48
CA GLN A 92 -5.33 6.44 15.13
C GLN A 92 -4.90 7.58 16.05
N GLN A 93 -3.70 7.48 16.62
CA GLN A 93 -3.16 8.43 17.59
C GLN A 93 -2.14 9.37 16.96
N ILE A 94 -1.25 8.84 16.10
CA ILE A 94 -0.10 9.57 15.57
C ILE A 94 -0.52 10.49 14.43
N LYS A 95 -0.24 11.79 14.60
CA LYS A 95 -0.59 12.83 13.61
C LYS A 95 0.63 13.28 12.81
N VAL A 96 0.46 13.44 11.50
CA VAL A 96 1.54 13.87 10.60
C VAL A 96 1.98 15.29 10.93
N GLY A 97 3.29 15.54 10.90
CA GLY A 97 3.92 16.83 11.14
C GLY A 97 4.02 17.21 12.63
N SER A 98 3.58 16.34 13.54
CA SER A 98 3.69 16.54 14.99
C SER A 98 5.08 16.24 15.54
N GLY A 99 5.90 15.48 14.80
CA GLY A 99 7.17 14.91 15.28
C GLY A 99 7.01 13.65 16.15
N GLU A 100 5.78 13.26 16.50
CA GLU A 100 5.50 12.08 17.32
C GLU A 100 5.93 10.78 16.63
N ALA A 101 5.74 10.69 15.31
CA ALA A 101 6.13 9.53 14.53
C ALA A 101 7.64 9.22 14.66
N GLU A 102 8.51 10.24 14.57
CA GLU A 102 9.96 10.07 14.75
C GLU A 102 10.30 9.61 16.19
N THR A 103 9.61 10.16 17.20
CA THR A 103 9.80 9.77 18.60
C THR A 103 9.44 8.30 18.82
N VAL A 104 8.27 7.87 18.35
CA VAL A 104 7.81 6.48 18.42
C VAL A 104 8.76 5.55 17.67
N ALA A 105 9.24 5.97 16.49
CA ALA A 105 10.21 5.18 15.73
C ALA A 105 11.55 4.99 16.48
N LYS A 106 12.01 6.01 17.23
CA LYS A 106 13.19 5.88 18.09
C LYS A 106 12.95 4.91 19.25
N GLU A 107 11.76 4.90 19.83
CA GLU A 107 11.38 3.91 20.84
C GLU A 107 11.40 2.49 20.29
N ILE A 108 10.84 2.27 19.08
CA ILE A 108 10.91 0.98 18.39
C ILE A 108 12.37 0.54 18.16
N VAL A 109 13.22 1.44 17.67
CA VAL A 109 14.66 1.13 17.46
C VAL A 109 15.34 0.75 18.77
N LYS A 110 15.02 1.45 19.87
CA LYS A 110 15.53 1.11 21.19
C LYS A 110 15.02 -0.26 21.64
N ASP A 111 13.72 -0.51 21.50
CA ASP A 111 13.07 -1.74 21.92
C ASP A 111 13.72 -2.97 21.28
N ILE A 112 13.87 -2.98 19.95
CA ILE A 112 14.51 -4.08 19.26
C ILE A 112 16.00 -4.22 19.57
N THR A 113 16.70 -3.11 19.80
CA THR A 113 18.13 -3.14 20.15
C THR A 113 18.33 -3.79 21.51
N ASP A 114 17.42 -3.57 22.46
CA ASP A 114 17.45 -4.17 23.79
C ASP A 114 16.89 -5.60 23.79
N TRP A 115 15.85 -5.85 23.01
CA TRP A 115 15.17 -7.13 22.93
C TRP A 115 15.80 -8.05 21.87
N GLN A 116 16.89 -8.71 22.27
CA GLN A 116 17.58 -9.70 21.44
C GLN A 116 17.46 -11.14 21.99
N PRO A 117 16.25 -11.69 22.15
CA PRO A 117 16.07 -13.01 22.78
C PRO A 117 16.75 -14.15 21.98
N TRP A 118 16.93 -13.98 20.66
CA TRP A 118 17.61 -14.97 19.81
C TRP A 118 19.08 -15.19 20.19
N LYS A 119 19.73 -14.24 20.87
CA LYS A 119 21.11 -14.37 21.37
C LYS A 119 21.26 -15.51 22.38
N LYS A 120 20.17 -15.90 23.05
CA LYS A 120 20.15 -16.98 24.04
C LYS A 120 19.96 -18.37 23.42
N ARG A 121 19.64 -18.45 22.12
CA ARG A 121 19.41 -19.73 21.45
C ARG A 121 20.71 -20.52 21.33
N THR A 122 20.63 -21.83 21.53
CA THR A 122 21.75 -22.76 21.29
C THR A 122 21.37 -23.74 20.19
N GLU A 123 22.29 -24.62 19.79
CA GLU A 123 21.97 -25.72 18.86
C GLU A 123 20.96 -26.71 19.44
N LYS A 124 20.85 -26.79 20.77
CA LYS A 124 20.01 -27.77 21.47
C LYS A 124 18.74 -27.17 22.05
N ASP A 125 18.76 -25.87 22.38
CA ASP A 125 17.66 -25.20 23.08
C ASP A 125 17.09 -24.06 22.24
N ARG A 126 15.78 -24.16 21.97
CA ARG A 126 15.01 -23.09 21.34
C ARG A 126 14.53 -22.12 22.41
N VAL A 127 14.49 -20.84 22.06
CA VAL A 127 13.94 -19.80 22.94
C VAL A 127 12.46 -19.69 22.66
N LYS A 128 11.65 -19.92 23.70
CA LYS A 128 10.20 -19.70 23.64
C LYS A 128 9.88 -18.21 23.68
N ILE A 129 8.88 -17.79 22.90
CA ILE A 129 8.29 -16.46 22.92
C ILE A 129 6.79 -16.60 23.16
N GLU A 130 6.28 -15.77 24.04
CA GLU A 130 4.86 -15.66 24.32
C GLU A 130 4.19 -14.78 23.28
N VAL A 131 2.97 -15.14 22.91
CA VAL A 131 2.10 -14.34 22.07
C VAL A 131 0.80 -14.19 22.84
N GLU A 132 0.34 -12.96 23.03
CA GLU A 132 -0.88 -12.71 23.82
C GLU A 132 -2.09 -13.43 23.20
N ASP A 133 -3.07 -13.79 24.04
CA ASP A 133 -4.34 -14.39 23.62
C ASP A 133 -4.26 -15.65 22.73
N THR A 134 -3.15 -16.38 22.77
CA THR A 134 -3.02 -17.67 22.08
C THR A 134 -2.54 -18.77 23.03
N PRO A 135 -3.12 -19.98 22.93
CA PRO A 135 -2.70 -21.12 23.74
C PRO A 135 -1.40 -21.78 23.22
N CYS A 136 -0.77 -21.22 22.20
CA CYS A 136 0.32 -21.85 21.47
C CYS A 136 1.70 -21.35 21.92
N ASP A 137 2.63 -22.30 22.00
CA ASP A 137 4.02 -22.02 22.29
C ASP A 137 4.78 -21.74 20.99
N PHE A 138 5.28 -20.51 20.85
CA PHE A 138 6.10 -20.12 19.71
C PHE A 138 7.57 -20.13 20.08
N TYR A 139 8.41 -20.48 19.12
CA TYR A 139 9.85 -20.62 19.32
C TYR A 139 10.62 -19.90 18.22
N ILE A 140 11.69 -19.20 18.60
CA ILE A 140 12.49 -18.40 17.67
C ILE A 140 13.33 -19.30 16.75
N ASP A 141 13.05 -19.24 15.45
CA ASP A 141 13.83 -19.91 14.39
C ASP A 141 14.77 -18.95 13.65
N ALA A 142 14.41 -17.67 13.59
CA ALA A 142 15.29 -16.61 13.13
C ALA A 142 14.93 -15.29 13.86
N PRO A 143 15.89 -14.37 14.09
CA PRO A 143 17.32 -14.45 13.76
C PRO A 143 18.07 -15.54 14.55
N GLY A 144 19.30 -15.85 14.14
CA GLY A 144 20.23 -16.74 14.84
C GLY A 144 21.16 -16.04 15.84
N PRO A 145 21.81 -16.78 16.76
CA PRO A 145 22.55 -16.19 17.88
C PRO A 145 23.66 -15.20 17.51
N LYS A 146 24.22 -15.33 16.30
CA LYS A 146 25.29 -14.47 15.79
C LYS A 146 24.77 -13.27 14.98
N ASP A 147 23.48 -13.23 14.67
CA ASP A 147 22.90 -12.18 13.84
C ASP A 147 22.89 -10.85 14.56
N ASP A 148 23.27 -9.81 13.84
CA ASP A 148 23.42 -8.45 14.32
C ASP A 148 22.11 -7.68 14.12
N VAL A 149 21.57 -7.12 15.20
CA VAL A 149 20.32 -6.34 15.18
C VAL A 149 20.39 -5.16 14.22
N THR A 150 21.57 -4.59 14.00
CA THR A 150 21.76 -3.46 13.10
C THR A 150 21.60 -3.83 11.63
N LYS A 151 21.71 -5.13 11.30
CA LYS A 151 21.57 -5.66 9.95
C LYS A 151 20.18 -6.21 9.66
N ILE A 152 19.32 -6.28 10.67
CA ILE A 152 17.93 -6.70 10.45
C ILE A 152 17.25 -5.64 9.60
N SER A 153 16.65 -6.10 8.50
CA SER A 153 15.94 -5.28 7.55
C SER A 153 14.43 -5.36 7.79
N TRP A 154 13.80 -4.20 7.73
CA TRP A 154 12.38 -3.97 7.96
C TRP A 154 11.76 -3.37 6.71
N GLN A 155 10.65 -3.90 6.24
CA GLN A 155 9.89 -3.38 5.12
C GLN A 155 8.79 -2.47 5.66
N PRO A 156 8.90 -1.15 5.51
CA PRO A 156 7.85 -0.27 5.98
C PRO A 156 6.62 -0.33 5.06
N GLN A 157 5.44 -0.18 5.65
CA GLN A 157 4.18 0.13 4.97
C GLN A 157 3.57 1.34 5.68
N ILE A 158 3.11 2.34 4.93
CA ILE A 158 2.61 3.61 5.51
C ILE A 158 1.12 3.77 5.20
N THR A 159 0.28 3.81 6.23
CA THR A 159 -1.14 4.16 6.11
C THR A 159 -1.33 5.64 6.39
N VAL A 160 -1.85 6.38 5.41
CA VAL A 160 -1.94 7.86 5.45
C VAL A 160 -3.04 8.36 4.50
N PRO A 161 -3.84 9.37 4.87
CA PRO A 161 -4.78 9.98 3.93
C PRO A 161 -4.01 10.83 2.92
N MET A 162 -4.36 10.74 1.64
CA MET A 162 -3.66 11.42 0.56
C MET A 162 -4.65 12.01 -0.44
N PRO A 163 -4.63 13.33 -0.70
CA PRO A 163 -5.25 13.89 -1.90
C PRO A 163 -4.78 13.13 -3.14
N LEU A 164 -5.67 12.88 -4.10
CA LEU A 164 -5.32 12.13 -5.30
C LEU A 164 -4.20 12.83 -6.11
N GLU A 165 -4.12 14.16 -6.09
CA GLU A 165 -3.03 14.91 -6.71
C GLU A 165 -1.68 14.65 -6.03
N ALA A 166 -1.68 14.55 -4.70
CA ALA A 166 -0.50 14.22 -3.92
C ALA A 166 -0.08 12.77 -4.16
N LEU A 167 -1.05 11.85 -4.24
CA LEU A 167 -0.81 10.46 -4.64
C LEU A 167 -0.22 10.37 -6.05
N TYR A 168 -0.69 11.19 -6.99
CA TYR A 168 -0.16 11.22 -8.36
C TYR A 168 1.31 11.66 -8.40
N VAL A 169 1.74 12.57 -7.51
CA VAL A 169 3.17 12.90 -7.35
C VAL A 169 3.96 11.66 -6.95
N LEU A 170 3.48 10.90 -5.96
CA LEU A 170 4.12 9.67 -5.51
C LEU A 170 4.14 8.58 -6.60
N MET A 171 3.07 8.47 -7.40
CA MET A 171 3.01 7.56 -8.54
C MET A 171 4.04 7.92 -9.62
N LYS A 172 4.18 9.22 -9.93
CA LYS A 172 5.21 9.70 -10.86
C LYS A 172 6.61 9.39 -10.33
N GLU A 173 6.87 9.72 -9.06
CA GLU A 173 8.16 9.43 -8.41
C GLU A 173 8.48 7.94 -8.49
N ARG A 174 7.54 7.06 -8.13
CA ARG A 174 7.70 5.59 -8.22
C ARG A 174 7.98 5.13 -9.65
N ALA A 175 7.17 5.57 -10.60
CA ALA A 175 7.33 5.18 -12.01
C ALA A 175 8.71 5.59 -12.57
N THR A 176 9.31 6.67 -12.05
CA THR A 176 10.62 7.17 -12.49
C THR A 176 11.80 6.73 -11.61
N TYR A 177 11.58 5.89 -10.59
CA TYR A 177 12.58 5.59 -9.56
C TYR A 177 13.86 4.91 -10.09
N GLU A 178 13.78 4.15 -11.19
CA GLU A 178 14.97 3.57 -11.87
C GLU A 178 15.87 4.61 -12.58
N ILE A 179 15.47 5.89 -12.61
CA ILE A 179 16.12 6.95 -13.42
C ILE A 179 17.03 7.86 -12.57
N VAL A 180 17.10 7.71 -11.25
CA VAL A 180 17.95 8.55 -10.40
C VAL A 180 19.35 7.93 -10.26
N PRO A 181 20.43 8.63 -10.67
CA PRO A 181 21.81 8.17 -10.44
C PRO A 181 22.05 7.86 -8.96
N GLU A 182 22.84 6.82 -8.64
CA GLU A 182 23.07 6.38 -7.26
C GLU A 182 23.55 7.51 -6.33
N GLU A 183 24.23 8.50 -6.88
CA GLU A 183 24.74 9.68 -6.19
C GLU A 183 23.68 10.74 -5.85
N ASN A 184 22.43 10.56 -6.28
CA ASN A 184 21.28 11.43 -6.02
C ASN A 184 20.10 10.70 -5.33
N TYR A 185 20.33 9.61 -4.59
CA TYR A 185 19.29 8.93 -3.79
C TYR A 185 18.70 9.87 -2.70
N TYR A 186 17.85 10.82 -3.10
CA TYR A 186 16.73 11.20 -2.28
C TYR A 186 15.84 9.97 -2.19
N TYR A 187 15.89 9.30 -1.05
CA TYR A 187 14.96 8.22 -0.75
C TYR A 187 13.55 8.82 -0.78
N SER A 188 12.84 8.68 -1.91
CA SER A 188 11.40 8.88 -1.86
C SER A 188 10.86 7.86 -0.85
N ILE A 189 9.81 8.23 -0.13
CA ILE A 189 9.11 7.30 0.76
C ILE A 189 8.68 6.03 0.02
N ILE A 190 8.54 6.10 -1.31
CA ILE A 190 8.15 5.04 -2.25
C ILE A 190 9.35 4.31 -2.86
N GLY A 191 10.51 4.32 -2.18
CA GLY A 191 11.71 3.65 -2.69
C GLY A 191 11.44 2.19 -3.01
N ASP A 192 11.95 1.71 -4.15
CA ASP A 192 11.62 0.37 -4.65
C ASP A 192 12.51 -0.74 -4.05
N ASN A 193 11.95 -1.95 -4.04
CA ASN A 193 12.68 -3.19 -4.13
C ASN A 193 12.65 -3.63 -5.60
N ILE A 194 13.75 -3.37 -6.33
CA ILE A 194 14.02 -3.63 -7.76
C ILE A 194 13.62 -5.05 -8.23
N ARG A 195 13.28 -5.96 -7.31
CA ARG A 195 13.05 -7.38 -7.56
C ARG A 195 11.65 -7.89 -7.24
N THR A 196 10.66 -7.07 -6.92
CA THR A 196 9.30 -7.59 -6.85
C THR A 196 8.70 -7.69 -8.26
N PRO A 197 8.36 -8.90 -8.77
CA PRO A 197 7.70 -9.07 -10.07
C PRO A 197 6.28 -8.45 -10.14
N PHE A 198 5.88 -7.68 -9.12
CA PHE A 198 4.60 -6.99 -9.00
C PHE A 198 4.71 -5.48 -9.27
N GLY A 199 5.73 -5.06 -10.03
CA GLY A 199 5.81 -3.75 -10.69
C GLY A 199 4.75 -3.57 -11.78
N THR A 200 3.49 -3.44 -11.38
CA THR A 200 2.31 -3.31 -12.26
C THR A 200 1.70 -1.91 -12.27
N GLN A 201 2.31 -0.95 -11.56
CA GLN A 201 1.80 0.41 -11.49
C GLN A 201 1.73 1.02 -12.88
N ALA A 202 0.51 1.19 -13.39
CA ALA A 202 0.25 2.00 -14.56
C ALA A 202 0.37 3.48 -14.19
N LEU A 203 0.84 4.28 -15.14
CA LEU A 203 0.87 5.73 -15.00
C LEU A 203 0.17 6.34 -16.21
N MET A 204 -1.04 6.84 -15.98
CA MET A 204 -1.77 7.64 -16.95
C MET A 204 -1.24 9.05 -16.97
N THR A 205 -1.05 9.58 -18.17
CA THR A 205 -0.58 10.96 -18.39
C THR A 205 -1.50 11.66 -19.38
N LYS A 206 -1.44 13.00 -19.43
CA LYS A 206 -2.19 13.79 -20.42
C LYS A 206 -1.96 13.33 -21.86
N TYR A 207 -0.80 12.76 -22.16
CA TYR A 207 -0.48 12.26 -23.50
C TYR A 207 -1.31 11.06 -23.94
N HIS A 208 -1.88 10.30 -23.00
CA HIS A 208 -2.81 9.21 -23.30
C HIS A 208 -4.08 9.75 -23.98
N PHE A 209 -4.44 11.00 -23.70
CA PHE A 209 -5.66 11.66 -24.15
C PHE A 209 -5.52 12.49 -25.44
N THR A 210 -4.37 12.44 -26.13
CA THR A 210 -4.17 13.27 -27.35
C THR A 210 -5.17 12.99 -28.47
N ASN A 211 -5.76 11.80 -28.50
CA ASN A 211 -6.82 11.43 -29.43
C ASN A 211 -8.25 11.72 -28.88
N MET A 212 -8.34 12.42 -27.75
CA MET A 212 -9.58 12.82 -27.08
C MET A 212 -10.56 11.64 -26.89
N PRO A 213 -10.18 10.56 -26.18
CA PRO A 213 -11.11 9.48 -25.88
C PRO A 213 -12.33 10.04 -25.12
N ASN A 214 -13.54 9.68 -25.57
CA ASN A 214 -14.81 10.27 -25.10
C ASN A 214 -14.87 11.82 -25.20
N GLY A 215 -14.09 12.45 -26.08
CA GLY A 215 -14.04 13.89 -26.23
C GLY A 215 -13.30 14.63 -25.10
N ILE A 216 -12.53 13.92 -24.28
CA ILE A 216 -11.80 14.50 -23.14
C ILE A 216 -10.56 15.25 -23.65
N ASP A 217 -10.49 16.56 -23.37
CA ASP A 217 -9.32 17.38 -23.68
C ASP A 217 -8.17 17.08 -22.69
N PRO A 218 -6.95 16.74 -23.16
CA PRO A 218 -5.77 16.61 -22.30
C PRO A 218 -5.52 17.79 -21.35
N VAL A 219 -5.87 19.01 -21.78
CA VAL A 219 -5.64 20.24 -21.01
C VAL A 219 -6.56 20.31 -19.80
N SER A 220 -7.81 19.83 -19.91
CA SER A 220 -8.78 19.85 -18.81
C SER A 220 -8.52 18.80 -17.72
N LEU A 221 -7.72 17.77 -18.02
CA LEU A 221 -7.36 16.75 -17.04
C LEU A 221 -6.49 17.31 -15.92
N THR A 222 -6.92 17.08 -14.69
CA THR A 222 -6.20 17.41 -13.47
C THR A 222 -5.42 16.20 -12.92
N ASP A 223 -4.48 16.45 -12.01
CA ASP A 223 -3.60 15.42 -11.44
C ASP A 223 -4.36 14.34 -10.63
N ASP A 224 -5.46 14.69 -9.96
CA ASP A 224 -6.36 13.76 -9.27
C ASP A 224 -7.07 12.81 -10.23
N THR A 225 -7.57 13.33 -11.34
CA THR A 225 -8.19 12.51 -12.40
C THR A 225 -7.17 11.53 -13.00
N LEU A 226 -5.93 11.98 -13.22
CA LEU A 226 -4.85 11.10 -13.69
C LEU A 226 -4.43 10.07 -12.64
N ALA A 227 -4.41 10.42 -11.34
CA ALA A 227 -4.18 9.45 -10.27
C ALA A 227 -5.26 8.37 -10.23
N PHE A 228 -6.54 8.77 -10.26
CA PHE A 228 -7.65 7.82 -10.26
C PHE A 228 -7.57 6.84 -11.45
N LEU A 229 -7.39 7.36 -12.66
CA LEU A 229 -7.26 6.52 -13.86
C LEU A 229 -6.02 5.61 -13.79
N SER A 230 -4.91 6.10 -13.23
CA SER A 230 -3.71 5.29 -13.00
C SER A 230 -3.99 4.14 -12.03
N LEU A 231 -4.70 4.38 -10.93
CA LEU A 231 -5.10 3.33 -9.97
C LEU A 231 -5.99 2.28 -10.65
N VAL A 232 -7.08 2.70 -11.28
CA VAL A 232 -8.02 1.77 -11.94
C VAL A 232 -7.29 0.91 -12.96
N LEU A 233 -6.40 1.51 -13.76
CA LEU A 233 -5.65 0.77 -14.76
C LEU A 233 -4.59 -0.16 -14.14
N THR A 234 -3.90 0.25 -13.05
CA THR A 234 -3.00 -0.65 -12.31
C THR A 234 -3.73 -1.91 -11.88
N TYR A 235 -4.87 -1.75 -11.22
CA TYR A 235 -5.67 -2.87 -10.70
C TYR A 235 -6.20 -3.76 -11.83
N ALA A 236 -6.73 -3.13 -12.89
CA ALA A 236 -7.22 -3.84 -14.06
C ALA A 236 -6.11 -4.65 -14.75
N ASN A 237 -4.95 -4.03 -14.98
CA ASN A 237 -3.81 -4.69 -15.60
C ASN A 237 -3.27 -5.83 -14.73
N THR A 238 -3.24 -5.67 -13.41
CA THR A 238 -2.79 -6.70 -12.48
C THR A 238 -3.66 -7.95 -12.56
N ILE A 239 -4.98 -7.78 -12.55
CA ILE A 239 -5.92 -8.91 -12.65
C ILE A 239 -5.85 -9.55 -14.04
N ALA A 240 -5.77 -8.76 -15.11
CA ALA A 240 -5.73 -9.29 -16.47
C ALA A 240 -4.42 -10.03 -16.80
N LYS A 241 -3.29 -9.56 -16.27
CA LYS A 241 -1.98 -10.20 -16.49
C LYS A 241 -1.80 -11.42 -15.60
N ASN A 242 -2.34 -11.41 -14.39
CA ASN A 242 -2.27 -12.49 -13.42
C ASN A 242 -3.65 -12.65 -12.73
N PRO A 243 -4.51 -13.57 -13.16
CA PRO A 243 -5.80 -13.78 -12.52
C PRO A 243 -5.68 -14.05 -11.01
N LEU A 244 -6.65 -13.57 -10.22
CA LEU A 244 -6.69 -13.80 -8.78
C LEU A 244 -7.13 -15.24 -8.47
N LYS A 245 -6.61 -15.80 -7.37
CA LYS A 245 -7.25 -16.98 -6.76
C LYS A 245 -8.57 -16.59 -6.10
N ARG A 246 -9.45 -17.58 -5.85
CA ARG A 246 -10.83 -17.37 -5.35
C ARG A 246 -10.93 -16.40 -4.16
N ASP A 247 -9.96 -16.44 -3.25
CA ASP A 247 -9.96 -15.69 -1.99
C ASP A 247 -8.80 -14.69 -1.90
N GLU A 248 -8.20 -14.31 -3.04
CA GLU A 248 -7.07 -13.38 -3.08
C GLU A 248 -7.54 -11.95 -3.39
N SER A 249 -7.19 -10.99 -2.53
CA SER A 249 -7.43 -9.57 -2.82
C SER A 249 -6.36 -9.02 -3.76
N VAL A 250 -6.79 -8.33 -4.82
CA VAL A 250 -5.92 -7.58 -5.73
C VAL A 250 -5.19 -6.43 -5.03
N LYS A 251 -5.75 -5.89 -3.94
CA LYS A 251 -5.12 -4.81 -3.17
C LYS A 251 -3.74 -5.21 -2.62
N LEU A 252 -3.53 -6.52 -2.40
CA LEU A 252 -2.25 -7.05 -1.97
C LEU A 252 -1.14 -7.02 -3.03
N ARG A 253 -1.47 -6.60 -4.26
CA ARG A 253 -0.55 -6.59 -5.41
C ARG A 253 -0.24 -5.18 -5.91
N SER A 254 -0.62 -4.14 -5.16
CA SER A 254 -0.37 -2.74 -5.51
C SER A 254 0.32 -2.01 -4.37
N VAL A 255 1.31 -1.19 -4.73
CA VAL A 255 1.99 -0.28 -3.81
C VAL A 255 1.06 0.80 -3.30
N PHE A 256 0.19 1.32 -4.16
CA PHE A 256 -0.83 2.27 -3.77
C PHE A 256 -2.10 1.48 -3.51
N MET A 257 -2.26 1.03 -2.27
CA MET A 257 -3.43 0.28 -1.82
C MET A 257 -4.45 1.25 -1.24
N PRO A 258 -5.58 1.51 -1.92
CA PRO A 258 -6.60 2.37 -1.36
C PRO A 258 -7.32 1.63 -0.22
N ARG A 259 -7.32 2.25 0.95
CA ARG A 259 -8.17 1.91 2.11
C ARG A 259 -9.49 2.73 2.07
N THR A 260 -9.70 3.51 1.01
CA THR A 260 -11.00 4.05 0.60
C THR A 260 -11.50 3.24 -0.60
N ASP A 261 -12.80 2.96 -0.69
CA ASP A 261 -13.36 2.23 -1.84
C ASP A 261 -13.26 3.05 -3.15
N PHE A 262 -13.20 2.35 -4.29
CA PHE A 262 -13.04 2.99 -5.59
C PHE A 262 -14.25 3.82 -6.05
N HIS A 263 -15.46 3.55 -5.54
CA HIS A 263 -16.64 4.35 -5.84
C HIS A 263 -16.50 5.76 -5.25
N THR A 264 -16.05 5.84 -4.00
CA THR A 264 -15.73 7.10 -3.32
C THR A 264 -14.60 7.85 -4.03
N LEU A 265 -13.56 7.14 -4.49
CA LEU A 265 -12.50 7.76 -5.31
C LEU A 265 -13.05 8.30 -6.63
N TYR A 266 -13.88 7.53 -7.33
CA TYR A 266 -14.46 7.92 -8.63
C TYR A 266 -15.35 9.15 -8.49
N THR A 267 -16.15 9.23 -7.43
CA THR A 267 -17.06 10.36 -7.19
C THR A 267 -16.33 11.70 -7.11
N GLN A 268 -15.07 11.73 -6.65
CA GLN A 268 -14.25 12.94 -6.61
C GLN A 268 -13.87 13.49 -7.99
N VAL A 269 -13.77 12.61 -9.00
CA VAL A 269 -13.27 12.96 -10.36
C VAL A 269 -14.32 12.76 -11.46
N LYS A 270 -15.50 12.21 -11.13
CA LYS A 270 -16.54 11.81 -12.09
C LYS A 270 -16.95 12.91 -13.05
N SER A 271 -17.06 14.15 -12.58
CA SER A 271 -17.45 15.30 -13.41
C SER A 271 -16.45 15.59 -14.55
N GLN A 272 -15.20 15.15 -14.41
CA GLN A 272 -14.14 15.33 -15.40
C GLN A 272 -14.03 14.16 -16.40
N LEU A 273 -14.79 13.09 -16.19
CA LEU A 273 -14.73 11.86 -16.97
C LEU A 273 -16.08 11.60 -17.66
N PRO A 274 -16.44 12.38 -18.70
CA PRO A 274 -17.68 12.19 -19.42
C PRO A 274 -17.75 10.83 -20.14
N GLY A 275 -18.98 10.32 -20.22
CA GLY A 275 -19.27 9.06 -20.91
C GLY A 275 -19.03 7.81 -20.06
N ASP A 276 -18.86 6.68 -20.72
CA ASP A 276 -18.66 5.37 -20.08
C ASP A 276 -17.20 5.21 -19.64
N LEU A 277 -16.98 5.09 -18.32
CA LEU A 277 -15.64 4.94 -17.73
C LEU A 277 -14.91 3.70 -18.28
N TRP A 278 -15.63 2.60 -18.51
CA TRP A 278 -15.05 1.41 -19.10
C TRP A 278 -14.49 1.68 -20.50
N ASN A 279 -15.21 2.40 -21.35
CA ASN A 279 -14.71 2.78 -22.67
C ASN A 279 -13.43 3.62 -22.58
N ILE A 280 -13.31 4.51 -21.61
CA ILE A 280 -12.08 5.28 -21.36
C ILE A 280 -10.94 4.32 -20.99
N ILE A 281 -11.12 3.52 -19.94
CA ILE A 281 -10.08 2.60 -19.45
C ILE A 281 -9.67 1.60 -20.51
N ASN A 282 -10.64 0.97 -21.18
CA ASN A 282 -10.38 -0.01 -22.24
C ASN A 282 -9.64 0.62 -23.42
N THR A 283 -10.00 1.85 -23.83
CA THR A 283 -9.29 2.54 -24.92
C THR A 283 -7.85 2.85 -24.52
N LEU A 284 -7.65 3.32 -23.29
CA LEU A 284 -6.35 3.78 -22.80
C LEU A 284 -5.43 2.66 -22.31
N SER A 285 -5.96 1.49 -21.98
CA SER A 285 -5.17 0.34 -21.51
C SER A 285 -4.15 -0.15 -22.53
N CYS A 286 -4.34 0.27 -23.79
CA CYS A 286 -3.44 -0.03 -24.88
C CYS A 286 -2.13 0.75 -24.83
N ASP A 287 -2.16 1.92 -24.21
CA ASP A 287 -1.05 2.85 -24.16
C ASP A 287 -0.27 2.66 -22.85
N THR A 288 1.06 2.78 -22.93
CA THR A 288 1.97 2.76 -21.80
C THR A 288 3.03 3.86 -21.97
N PRO A 289 3.48 4.53 -20.89
CA PRO A 289 4.58 5.49 -20.98
C PRO A 289 5.97 4.83 -21.00
N ILE A 290 6.02 3.48 -21.04
CA ILE A 290 7.23 2.66 -21.04
C ILE A 290 7.50 2.13 -22.45
N ASP A 291 8.73 2.23 -22.97
CA ASP A 291 9.03 1.69 -24.31
C ASP A 291 8.98 0.15 -24.30
N PRO A 292 8.02 -0.50 -24.98
CA PRO A 292 7.87 -1.95 -24.98
C PRO A 292 9.01 -2.65 -25.73
N LYS A 293 9.82 -1.91 -26.52
CA LYS A 293 11.03 -2.46 -27.16
C LYS A 293 12.19 -2.57 -26.19
N ASP A 294 12.15 -1.82 -25.09
CA ASP A 294 13.14 -1.96 -24.03
C ASP A 294 12.76 -3.15 -23.14
N LYS A 295 13.54 -4.23 -23.26
CA LYS A 295 13.32 -5.47 -22.49
C LYS A 295 13.56 -5.27 -20.99
N GLN A 296 14.25 -4.20 -20.61
CA GLN A 296 14.50 -3.79 -19.23
C GLN A 296 14.28 -2.28 -19.17
N ALA A 297 13.02 -1.86 -19.40
CA ALA A 297 12.70 -0.46 -19.57
C ALA A 297 13.12 0.40 -18.37
N THR A 298 14.28 1.03 -18.50
CA THR A 298 14.89 1.87 -17.44
C THR A 298 14.32 3.28 -17.43
N LYS A 299 13.39 3.62 -18.33
CA LYS A 299 12.88 4.99 -18.51
C LYS A 299 11.38 5.02 -18.77
N VAL A 300 10.67 5.76 -17.94
CA VAL A 300 9.31 6.22 -18.19
C VAL A 300 9.38 7.55 -18.96
N ASN A 301 8.73 7.63 -20.12
CA ASN A 301 8.59 8.87 -20.87
C ASN A 301 7.18 9.41 -20.67
N VAL A 302 7.00 10.28 -19.67
CA VAL A 302 5.70 10.91 -19.40
C VAL A 302 5.17 11.74 -20.57
N ASN A 303 6.05 12.11 -21.52
CA ASN A 303 5.76 12.90 -22.71
C ASN A 303 5.54 12.08 -23.98
N LYS A 304 5.52 10.75 -23.87
CA LYS A 304 5.30 9.84 -24.99
C LYS A 304 4.46 8.66 -24.55
N LYS A 305 3.70 8.09 -25.48
CA LYS A 305 3.03 6.81 -25.28
C LYS A 305 3.56 5.79 -26.27
N PHE A 306 3.58 4.56 -25.82
CA PHE A 306 3.91 3.37 -26.57
C PHE A 306 2.76 2.37 -26.45
N VAL A 307 2.74 1.36 -27.31
CA VAL A 307 1.65 0.38 -27.33
C VAL A 307 2.04 -0.87 -26.55
N ASP A 308 1.26 -1.24 -25.53
CA ASP A 308 1.40 -2.53 -24.84
C ASP A 308 0.83 -3.65 -25.73
N GLN A 309 1.71 -4.37 -26.43
CA GLN A 309 1.32 -5.45 -27.33
C GLN A 309 0.68 -6.67 -26.62
N LYS A 310 0.83 -6.78 -25.29
CA LYS A 310 0.12 -7.80 -24.50
C LYS A 310 -1.35 -7.43 -24.30
N LEU A 311 -1.66 -6.13 -24.23
CA LEU A 311 -3.02 -5.62 -24.02
C LEU A 311 -3.69 -5.18 -25.33
N CYS A 312 -2.93 -4.99 -26.41
CA CYS A 312 -3.45 -4.60 -27.72
C CYS A 312 -3.26 -5.67 -28.79
N ARG A 313 -4.12 -5.60 -29.80
CA ARG A 313 -3.89 -6.22 -31.11
C ARG A 313 -3.93 -5.16 -32.20
N VAL A 314 -3.33 -5.47 -33.33
CA VAL A 314 -3.38 -4.63 -34.52
C VAL A 314 -4.52 -5.13 -35.39
N GLU A 315 -5.46 -4.24 -35.71
CA GLU A 315 -6.51 -4.47 -36.70
C GLU A 315 -6.32 -3.53 -37.90
N LYS A 316 -6.98 -3.82 -39.01
CA LYS A 316 -7.05 -2.89 -40.15
C LYS A 316 -8.38 -2.16 -40.13
N GLN A 317 -8.38 -0.86 -39.84
CA GLN A 317 -9.54 -0.01 -40.02
C GLN A 317 -9.30 0.91 -41.22
N ASN A 318 -10.17 0.83 -42.23
CA ASN A 318 -10.03 1.57 -43.49
C ASN A 318 -8.64 1.38 -44.16
N GLY A 319 -8.12 0.15 -44.11
CA GLY A 319 -6.81 -0.21 -44.67
C GLY A 319 -5.59 0.25 -43.87
N LYS A 320 -5.79 1.01 -42.78
CA LYS A 320 -4.70 1.46 -41.89
C LYS A 320 -4.59 0.56 -40.66
N PRO A 321 -3.36 0.19 -40.23
CA PRO A 321 -3.16 -0.47 -38.94
C PRO A 321 -3.65 0.42 -37.80
N THR A 322 -4.55 -0.12 -37.00
CA THR A 322 -5.12 0.53 -35.82
C THR A 322 -4.93 -0.39 -34.63
N PHE A 323 -4.44 0.16 -33.53
CA PHE A 323 -4.35 -0.58 -32.28
C PHE A 323 -5.72 -0.62 -31.63
N VAL A 324 -6.17 -1.82 -31.31
CA VAL A 324 -7.41 -2.01 -30.56
C VAL A 324 -7.12 -2.82 -29.29
N PRO A 325 -7.83 -2.53 -28.19
CA PRO A 325 -7.72 -3.31 -26.97
C PRO A 325 -8.11 -4.77 -27.22
N ARG A 326 -7.36 -5.70 -26.62
CA ARG A 326 -7.77 -7.11 -26.55
C ARG A 326 -8.90 -7.26 -25.55
N THR A 327 -9.78 -8.23 -25.77
CA THR A 327 -10.85 -8.54 -24.80
C THR A 327 -10.31 -9.08 -23.48
N THR A 328 -9.04 -9.49 -23.45
CA THR A 328 -8.33 -10.01 -22.26
C THR A 328 -8.46 -9.12 -21.03
N LEU A 329 -8.51 -7.79 -21.19
CA LEU A 329 -8.74 -6.90 -20.04
C LEU A 329 -10.17 -7.02 -19.52
N GLY A 330 -11.17 -6.96 -20.40
CA GLY A 330 -12.58 -6.97 -20.00
C GLY A 330 -13.06 -8.32 -19.49
N ASP A 331 -12.57 -9.41 -20.08
CA ASP A 331 -12.97 -10.79 -19.76
C ASP A 331 -12.23 -11.34 -18.53
N ALA A 332 -11.18 -10.65 -18.06
CA ALA A 332 -10.47 -11.04 -16.87
C ALA A 332 -11.40 -10.97 -15.64
N THR A 333 -11.32 -12.00 -14.80
CA THR A 333 -12.26 -12.21 -13.71
C THR A 333 -11.57 -12.20 -12.35
N PHE A 334 -12.33 -11.81 -11.35
CA PHE A 334 -12.01 -11.95 -9.94
C PHE A 334 -13.29 -12.39 -9.20
N GLY A 335 -13.22 -13.56 -8.56
CA GLY A 335 -14.42 -14.27 -8.09
C GLY A 335 -15.42 -14.52 -9.23
N SER A 336 -16.66 -14.05 -9.06
CA SER A 336 -17.73 -14.16 -10.07
C SER A 336 -17.92 -12.90 -10.94
N THR A 337 -17.02 -11.93 -10.84
CA THR A 337 -17.13 -10.60 -11.46
C THR A 337 -16.05 -10.41 -12.52
N THR A 338 -16.33 -9.62 -13.57
CA THR A 338 -15.33 -9.21 -14.57
C THR A 338 -14.77 -7.83 -14.25
N ILE A 339 -13.55 -7.52 -14.73
CA ILE A 339 -12.98 -6.16 -14.64
C ILE A 339 -13.90 -5.13 -15.30
N LYS A 340 -14.53 -5.50 -16.42
CA LYS A 340 -15.49 -4.64 -17.11
C LYS A 340 -16.69 -4.32 -16.24
N ASP A 341 -17.27 -5.31 -15.58
CA ASP A 341 -18.42 -5.10 -14.70
C ASP A 341 -18.05 -4.22 -13.52
N TRP A 342 -16.89 -4.48 -12.88
CA TRP A 342 -16.35 -3.63 -11.81
C TRP A 342 -16.25 -2.17 -12.20
N ILE A 343 -15.57 -1.86 -13.31
CA ILE A 343 -15.37 -0.46 -13.73
C ILE A 343 -16.70 0.20 -14.09
N LYS A 344 -17.65 -0.55 -14.67
CA LYS A 344 -18.98 -0.03 -15.03
C LYS A 344 -19.87 0.25 -13.83
N THR A 345 -19.64 -0.40 -12.68
CA THR A 345 -20.44 -0.19 -11.48
C THR A 345 -19.84 0.84 -10.54
N LEU A 346 -18.64 1.37 -10.78
CA LEU A 346 -17.98 2.34 -9.89
C LEU A 346 -18.80 3.61 -9.64
N ASP A 347 -19.80 3.91 -10.47
CA ASP A 347 -20.74 5.02 -10.23
C ASP A 347 -21.76 4.72 -9.12
N LYS A 348 -21.88 3.46 -8.69
CA LYS A 348 -22.83 2.95 -7.69
C LYS A 348 -22.16 2.21 -6.55
N GLU A 349 -21.22 1.33 -6.84
CA GLU A 349 -20.53 0.49 -5.86
C GLU A 349 -19.15 0.03 -6.35
N ASP A 350 -18.25 -0.22 -5.41
CA ASP A 350 -16.98 -0.87 -5.68
C ASP A 350 -17.08 -2.38 -5.44
N LEU A 351 -17.13 -3.16 -6.51
CA LEU A 351 -17.22 -4.64 -6.43
C LEU A 351 -15.97 -5.32 -5.87
N LEU A 352 -14.82 -4.62 -5.75
CA LEU A 352 -13.62 -5.17 -5.11
C LEU A 352 -13.76 -5.28 -3.60
N THR A 353 -14.61 -4.48 -2.97
CA THR A 353 -14.84 -4.49 -1.52
C THR A 353 -15.23 -5.87 -0.99
N LYS A 354 -15.91 -6.69 -1.80
CA LYS A 354 -16.28 -8.09 -1.45
C LYS A 354 -15.09 -9.00 -1.17
N PHE A 355 -13.91 -8.64 -1.65
CA PHE A 355 -12.66 -9.38 -1.49
C PHE A 355 -11.71 -8.68 -0.51
N ASP A 356 -12.08 -7.49 -0.04
CA ASP A 356 -11.31 -6.72 0.91
C ASP A 356 -11.87 -6.94 2.32
N LYS A 357 -11.02 -6.88 3.33
CA LYS A 357 -11.51 -6.72 4.70
C LYS A 357 -12.00 -5.29 4.82
N ASP A 358 -13.26 -5.10 5.24
CA ASP A 358 -13.94 -3.80 5.33
C ASP A 358 -13.07 -2.75 6.05
N ILE A 359 -12.36 -1.94 5.26
CA ILE A 359 -11.63 -0.78 5.75
C ILE A 359 -12.01 0.31 4.77
N GLU A 360 -12.93 1.14 5.22
CA GLU A 360 -13.41 2.34 4.54
C GLU A 360 -13.04 3.55 5.40
N GLY A 361 -12.54 4.60 4.78
CA GLY A 361 -12.17 5.78 5.53
C GLY A 361 -11.72 6.95 4.66
N MET A 362 -12.07 8.15 5.10
CA MET A 362 -11.53 9.41 4.59
C MET A 362 -11.18 10.29 5.78
N GLU A 363 -10.00 10.91 5.73
CA GLU A 363 -9.56 11.89 6.71
C GLU A 363 -9.36 13.25 6.06
N LYS A 364 -9.09 14.28 6.85
CA LYS A 364 -8.93 15.65 6.33
C LYS A 364 -7.51 15.91 5.88
N VAL A 365 -7.37 16.72 4.83
CA VAL A 365 -6.11 17.34 4.43
C VAL A 365 -5.64 18.30 5.52
N LEU A 366 -4.32 18.37 5.74
CA LEU A 366 -3.71 19.05 6.88
C LEU A 366 -4.16 20.51 7.00
N GLY A 367 -4.85 20.81 8.10
CA GLY A 367 -5.31 22.17 8.43
C GLY A 367 -6.50 22.64 7.60
N THR A 368 -7.29 21.72 7.02
CA THR A 368 -8.43 22.05 6.17
C THR A 368 -9.68 21.24 6.53
N SER A 369 -10.80 21.55 5.88
CA SER A 369 -12.03 20.73 5.88
C SER A 369 -12.14 19.84 4.64
N ARG A 370 -11.15 19.85 3.74
CA ARG A 370 -11.13 19.01 2.54
C ARG A 370 -10.83 17.58 2.96
N ASP A 371 -11.63 16.64 2.48
CA ASP A 371 -11.35 15.23 2.73
C ASP A 371 -10.33 14.66 1.72
N ALA A 372 -9.60 13.65 2.18
CA ALA A 372 -8.60 12.91 1.44
C ALA A 372 -8.84 11.40 1.67
N PRO A 373 -8.78 10.60 0.59
CA PRO A 373 -8.85 9.15 0.70
C PRO A 373 -7.67 8.56 1.46
N LEU A 374 -7.92 7.49 2.22
CA LEU A 374 -6.92 6.74 2.95
C LEU A 374 -6.20 5.76 2.02
N PHE A 375 -4.87 5.76 2.07
CA PHE A 375 -4.03 4.82 1.34
C PHE A 375 -3.05 4.16 2.28
N GLU A 376 -2.75 2.91 1.96
CA GLU A 376 -1.59 2.23 2.45
C GLU A 376 -0.55 2.17 1.32
N LEU A 377 0.63 2.68 1.61
CA LEU A 377 1.79 2.71 0.73
C LEU A 377 2.64 1.48 1.07
N ARG A 378 2.64 0.51 0.17
CA ARG A 378 3.25 -0.82 0.37
C ARG A 378 4.52 -0.98 -0.45
N ASP A 379 5.22 -2.10 -0.24
CA ASP A 379 6.44 -2.45 -0.96
C ASP A 379 7.52 -1.36 -0.93
N LEU A 380 7.62 -0.65 0.20
CA LEU A 380 8.63 0.38 0.39
C LEU A 380 9.99 -0.28 0.66
N LYS A 381 11.06 0.40 0.27
CA LYS A 381 12.43 -0.11 0.37
C LYS A 381 12.77 -0.45 1.82
N TYR A 382 13.28 -1.67 1.99
CA TYR A 382 13.77 -2.17 3.27
C TYR A 382 14.69 -1.16 3.98
N ARG A 383 14.53 -1.05 5.29
CA ARG A 383 15.32 -0.22 6.20
C ARG A 383 16.03 -1.11 7.20
N ALA A 384 17.34 -0.95 7.30
CA ALA A 384 18.07 -1.51 8.43
C ALA A 384 17.57 -0.87 9.73
N THR A 385 17.57 -1.62 10.84
CA THR A 385 17.12 -1.14 12.16
C THR A 385 17.59 0.29 12.50
N PRO A 386 18.88 0.67 12.33
CA PRO A 386 19.34 2.02 12.67
C PRO A 386 18.73 3.15 11.81
N ASN A 387 18.16 2.80 10.65
CA ASN A 387 17.61 3.74 9.67
C ASN A 387 16.08 3.89 9.77
N ILE A 388 15.43 3.19 10.71
CA ILE A 388 13.98 3.27 10.90
C ILE A 388 13.56 4.71 11.25
N ALA A 389 14.16 5.30 12.28
CA ALA A 389 13.77 6.63 12.76
C ALA A 389 13.99 7.74 11.73
N SER A 390 15.11 7.72 11.00
CA SER A 390 15.37 8.71 9.95
C SER A 390 14.39 8.56 8.78
N PHE A 391 14.07 7.33 8.37
CA PHE A 391 13.05 7.09 7.37
C PHE A 391 11.68 7.65 7.78
N VAL A 392 11.24 7.41 9.02
CA VAL A 392 9.95 7.92 9.52
C VAL A 392 9.92 9.44 9.52
N LYS A 393 11.00 10.09 9.96
CA LYS A 393 11.15 11.54 9.92
C LYS A 393 11.01 12.09 8.50
N ASP A 394 11.74 11.50 7.55
CA ASP A 394 11.72 11.93 6.15
C ASP A 394 10.33 11.71 5.54
N ALA A 395 9.66 10.64 5.92
CA ALA A 395 8.29 10.35 5.48
C ALA A 395 7.28 11.35 6.01
N ASP A 396 7.29 11.62 7.31
CA ASP A 396 6.45 12.61 7.96
C ASP A 396 6.61 14.00 7.32
N ALA A 397 7.85 14.41 7.06
CA ALA A 397 8.17 15.67 6.40
C ALA A 397 7.64 15.73 4.96
N LYS A 398 7.86 14.68 4.16
CA LYS A 398 7.39 14.61 2.76
C LYS A 398 5.86 14.64 2.68
N LEU A 399 5.18 13.87 3.53
CA LEU A 399 3.72 13.82 3.60
C LEU A 399 3.13 15.16 4.03
N THR A 400 3.75 15.82 5.02
CA THR A 400 3.41 17.19 5.42
C THR A 400 3.51 18.16 4.24
N GLN A 401 4.62 18.15 3.49
CA GLN A 401 4.81 19.03 2.33
C GLN A 401 3.77 18.78 1.24
N LEU A 402 3.45 17.51 0.95
CA LEU A 402 2.42 17.16 -0.03
C LEU A 402 1.04 17.67 0.41
N HIS A 403 0.67 17.50 1.68
CA HIS A 403 -0.60 18.02 2.20
C HIS A 403 -0.67 19.54 2.15
N GLN A 404 0.43 20.22 2.48
CA GLN A 404 0.52 21.69 2.39
C GLN A 404 0.37 22.18 0.94
N LYS A 405 0.97 21.47 -0.02
CA LYS A 405 0.88 21.81 -1.44
C LYS A 405 -0.53 21.60 -2.02
N TYR A 406 -1.21 20.53 -1.63
CA TYR A 406 -2.52 20.13 -2.17
C TYR A 406 -3.68 20.39 -1.18
N ARG A 407 -3.59 21.45 -0.37
CA ARG A 407 -4.64 21.86 0.57
C ARG A 407 -5.98 22.16 -0.11
N GLN A 408 -5.93 22.74 -1.30
CA GLN A 408 -7.12 23.11 -2.07
C GLN A 408 -7.40 22.06 -3.14
N ALA A 409 -8.68 21.74 -3.32
CA ALA A 409 -9.11 20.89 -4.42
C ALA A 409 -8.80 21.55 -5.77
N PRO A 410 -8.56 20.77 -6.84
CA PRO A 410 -8.36 21.32 -8.17
C PRO A 410 -9.63 22.10 -8.56
N MET A 411 -9.47 23.31 -9.08
CA MET A 411 -10.59 24.03 -9.66
C MET A 411 -11.01 23.26 -10.92
N SER A 412 -12.23 22.74 -10.94
CA SER A 412 -12.85 22.28 -12.19
C SER A 412 -12.93 23.49 -13.12
N GLY A 413 -12.17 23.47 -14.21
CA GLY A 413 -12.25 24.52 -15.23
C GLY A 413 -13.69 24.61 -15.73
N ASN A 414 -14.32 25.78 -15.60
CA ASN A 414 -15.59 26.10 -16.23
C ASN A 414 -15.42 26.28 -17.74
#